data_AF-A0A7S3N6V6-F1
#
_entry.id   AF-A0A7S3N6V6-F1
#
_cell.length_a   1.000
_cell.length_b   1.000
_cell.length_c   1.000
_cell.angle_alpha   90.00
_cell.angle_beta   90.00
_cell.angle_gamma   90.00
#
_symmetry.space_group_name_H-M   'P 1'
#
loop_
_entity.id
_entity.type
_entity.pdbx_description
1 polymer ?
#
loop_
_entity_poly.entity_id
_entity_poly.type
_entity_poly.pdbx_seq_one_letter_code
_entity_poly.pdbx_strand_id
1 'polypeptide(L)'
;MLNRLIMRRITAYSRRFFTTKSAGTLKTAVVLSGCGVYDGTEITEAVAVIVSLSRHNCDVSFFAPDKNQMHVLNHTTGQELKQERNVMVESARITRGNIQPLSKLNAKEFDAIFFPGGFGAAKNLSTFATKGADMTVDAEVEKVLK
;
A
#
# COMPACT_ATOMS: atom_id res chain seq x y z
N MET A 1 37.62 9.93 -55.53
CA MET A 1 38.06 9.25 -54.29
C MET A 1 37.05 9.53 -53.20
N LEU A 2 36.17 8.56 -52.96
CA LEU A 2 35.15 8.55 -51.90
C LEU A 2 35.81 8.03 -50.61
N ASN A 3 35.67 8.70 -49.46
CA ASN A 3 35.35 8.03 -48.18
C ASN A 3 35.30 8.95 -46.94
N ARG A 4 34.12 8.86 -46.29
CA ARG A 4 33.83 8.79 -44.84
C ARG A 4 33.85 10.05 -43.97
N LEU A 5 32.62 10.55 -43.76
CA LEU A 5 32.09 11.15 -42.53
C LEU A 5 32.61 10.45 -41.26
N ILE A 6 33.10 11.23 -40.28
CA ILE A 6 33.12 10.84 -38.87
C ILE A 6 32.36 11.90 -38.07
N MET A 7 31.19 11.48 -37.58
CA MET A 7 30.30 12.18 -36.67
C MET A 7 30.97 12.33 -35.30
N ARG A 8 31.36 13.57 -34.91
CA ARG A 8 31.83 13.85 -33.55
C ARG A 8 30.64 14.09 -32.62
N ARG A 9 30.54 13.25 -31.60
CA ARG A 9 29.49 13.22 -30.58
C ARG A 9 29.38 14.54 -29.81
N ILE A 10 28.14 15.00 -29.64
CA ILE A 10 27.72 16.08 -28.74
C ILE A 10 28.07 15.66 -27.30
N THR A 11 28.79 16.53 -26.57
CA THR A 11 28.99 16.40 -25.13
C THR A 11 28.57 17.71 -24.46
N ALA A 12 27.38 17.74 -23.87
CA ALA A 12 27.03 18.69 -22.82
C ALA A 12 26.21 17.93 -21.78
N TYR A 13 26.94 17.51 -20.75
CA TYR A 13 26.52 16.64 -19.66
C TYR A 13 25.49 17.35 -18.78
N SER A 14 24.32 16.74 -18.61
CA SER A 14 23.32 17.14 -17.63
C SER A 14 23.96 17.16 -16.23
N ARG A 15 23.96 18.33 -15.57
CA ARG A 15 24.27 18.44 -14.14
C ARG A 15 23.11 17.83 -13.35
N ARG A 16 23.05 16.49 -13.27
CA ARG A 16 22.37 15.82 -12.17
C ARG A 16 23.28 15.91 -10.94
N PHE A 17 22.85 16.68 -9.95
CA PHE A 17 23.37 16.58 -8.59
C PHE A 17 23.00 15.19 -8.05
N PHE A 18 23.83 14.19 -8.32
CA PHE A 18 23.75 12.90 -7.66
C PHE A 18 24.38 13.04 -6.29
N THR A 19 23.55 13.06 -5.25
CA THR A 19 23.99 12.75 -3.89
C THR A 19 24.61 11.37 -3.88
N THR A 20 25.84 11.25 -3.36
CA THR A 20 26.58 10.00 -3.21
C THR A 20 26.26 9.28 -1.90
N LYS A 21 25.06 9.47 -1.34
CA LYS A 21 24.59 8.48 -0.37
C LYS A 21 24.42 7.18 -1.13
N SER A 22 25.16 6.14 -0.72
CA SER A 22 24.66 4.77 -0.87
C SER A 22 23.21 4.82 -0.40
N ALA A 23 22.27 4.74 -1.35
CA ALA A 23 20.86 4.85 -1.03
C ALA A 23 20.53 3.57 -0.27
N GLY A 24 20.56 3.65 1.06
CA GLY A 24 20.03 2.58 1.90
C GLY A 24 18.64 2.22 1.38
N THR A 25 18.32 0.94 1.42
CA THR A 25 17.01 0.44 1.01
C THR A 25 15.91 1.24 1.73
N LEU A 26 15.03 1.90 0.95
CA LEU A 26 13.90 2.63 1.50
C LEU A 26 12.99 1.67 2.24
N LYS A 27 12.69 1.96 3.51
CA LYS A 27 11.76 1.20 4.31
C LYS A 27 10.37 1.74 4.08
N THR A 28 9.46 0.87 3.67
CA THR A 28 8.09 1.24 3.34
C THR A 28 7.11 0.35 4.08
N ALA A 29 6.06 0.97 4.62
CA ALA A 29 4.95 0.25 5.19
C ALA A 29 3.76 0.27 4.22
N VAL A 30 3.02 -0.84 4.14
CA VAL A 30 1.76 -0.92 3.40
C VAL A 30 0.67 -1.34 4.39
N VAL A 31 -0.33 -0.48 4.58
CA VAL A 31 -1.46 -0.74 5.47
C VAL A 31 -2.65 -1.21 4.64
N LEU A 32 -3.07 -2.45 4.89
CA LEU A 32 -4.18 -3.12 4.21
C LEU A 32 -5.44 -3.12 5.08
N SER A 33 -6.57 -3.41 4.45
CA SER A 33 -7.90 -3.29 5.06
C SER A 33 -8.81 -4.51 4.84
N GLY A 34 -8.26 -5.64 4.40
CA GLY A 34 -8.96 -6.88 4.01
C GLY A 34 -8.50 -7.34 2.63
N CYS A 35 -9.25 -8.25 1.98
CA CYS A 35 -8.89 -8.79 0.66
C CYS A 35 -10.08 -8.86 -0.30
N GLY A 36 -10.39 -7.73 -0.94
CA GLY A 36 -11.53 -7.58 -1.84
C GLY A 36 -12.03 -6.14 -1.90
N VAL A 37 -12.34 -5.63 -3.08
CA VAL A 37 -12.69 -4.21 -3.26
C VAL A 37 -13.90 -3.76 -2.44
N TYR A 38 -14.90 -4.62 -2.20
CA TYR A 38 -16.14 -4.20 -1.52
C TYR A 38 -16.07 -4.24 -0.01
N ASP A 39 -15.16 -5.02 0.57
CA ASP A 39 -15.09 -5.26 2.02
C ASP A 39 -13.69 -5.19 2.62
N GLY A 40 -12.69 -4.92 1.79
CA GLY A 40 -11.30 -4.82 2.17
C GLY A 40 -10.49 -3.95 1.21
N THR A 41 -9.22 -4.29 1.05
CA THR A 41 -8.33 -3.59 0.12
C THR A 41 -8.63 -3.99 -1.33
N GLU A 42 -8.61 -3.01 -2.23
CA GLU A 42 -8.61 -3.24 -3.67
C GLU A 42 -7.33 -4.01 -4.06
N ILE A 43 -7.52 -5.24 -4.55
CA ILE A 43 -6.43 -6.21 -4.72
C ILE A 43 -5.47 -5.75 -5.82
N THR A 44 -5.98 -5.15 -6.91
CA THR A 44 -5.13 -4.73 -8.03
C THR A 44 -4.24 -3.55 -7.69
N GLU A 45 -4.73 -2.59 -6.91
CA GLU A 45 -3.98 -1.46 -6.35
C GLU A 45 -2.91 -1.95 -5.39
N ALA A 46 -3.26 -2.83 -4.45
CA ALA A 46 -2.28 -3.39 -3.53
C ALA A 46 -1.16 -4.14 -4.26
N VAL A 47 -1.51 -5.00 -5.23
CA VAL A 47 -0.50 -5.71 -6.04
C VAL A 47 0.33 -4.73 -6.87
N ALA A 48 -0.28 -3.68 -7.46
CA ALA A 48 0.45 -2.67 -8.21
C ALA A 48 1.45 -1.90 -7.34
N VAL A 49 1.04 -1.52 -6.11
CA VAL A 49 1.93 -0.90 -5.11
C VAL A 49 3.09 -1.85 -4.77
N ILE A 50 2.80 -3.12 -4.46
CA ILE A 50 3.81 -4.12 -4.10
C ILE A 50 4.82 -4.33 -5.24
N VAL A 51 4.33 -4.50 -6.48
CA VAL A 51 5.19 -4.66 -7.66
C VAL A 51 6.04 -3.42 -7.89
N SER A 52 5.47 -2.22 -7.74
CA SER A 52 6.21 -0.97 -7.88
C SER A 52 7.33 -0.83 -6.84
N LEU A 53 7.04 -1.09 -5.57
CA LEU A 53 8.02 -1.06 -4.47
C LEU A 53 9.14 -2.08 -4.68
N SER A 54 8.78 -3.30 -5.11
CA SER A 54 9.74 -4.34 -5.44
C SER A 54 10.70 -3.90 -6.56
N ARG A 55 10.18 -3.27 -7.62
CA ARG A 55 11.00 -2.75 -8.73
C ARG A 55 11.97 -1.63 -8.31
N HIS A 56 11.70 -0.95 -7.20
CA HIS A 56 12.56 0.08 -6.63
C HIS A 56 13.46 -0.45 -5.50
N ASN A 57 13.49 -1.77 -5.27
CA ASN A 57 14.26 -2.41 -4.21
C ASN A 57 13.95 -1.85 -2.81
N CYS A 58 12.70 -1.47 -2.54
CA CYS A 58 12.26 -1.06 -1.20
C CYS A 58 12.15 -2.28 -0.27
N ASP A 59 12.43 -2.08 1.02
CA ASP A 59 12.11 -3.03 2.09
C ASP A 59 10.67 -2.77 2.50
N VAL A 60 9.79 -3.76 2.33
CA VAL A 60 8.34 -3.60 2.47
C VAL A 60 7.85 -4.41 3.65
N SER A 61 7.22 -3.72 4.61
CA SER A 61 6.51 -4.35 5.72
C SER A 61 5.00 -4.13 5.56
N PHE A 62 4.22 -5.16 5.83
CA PHE A 62 2.78 -5.13 5.66
C PHE A 62 2.06 -5.13 7.00
N PHE A 63 1.00 -4.34 7.10
CA PHE A 63 0.23 -4.18 8.32
C PHE A 63 -1.26 -4.16 8.01
N ALA A 64 -2.08 -4.58 8.96
CA ALA A 64 -3.53 -4.38 8.93
C ALA A 64 -4.10 -4.42 10.36
N PRO A 65 -5.21 -3.73 10.64
CA PRO A 65 -5.88 -3.83 11.93
C PRO A 65 -6.30 -5.28 12.22
N ASP A 66 -5.99 -5.79 13.40
CA ASP A 66 -6.42 -7.12 13.84
C ASP A 66 -7.81 -7.05 14.48
N LYS A 67 -8.83 -6.95 13.63
CA LYS A 67 -10.25 -6.83 14.03
C LYS A 67 -11.18 -7.43 12.98
N ASN A 68 -12.44 -7.61 13.33
CA ASN A 68 -13.46 -8.04 12.37
C ASN A 68 -13.71 -6.97 11.28
N GLN A 69 -13.94 -7.43 10.04
CA GLN A 69 -14.44 -6.58 8.96
C GLN A 69 -15.84 -6.05 9.31
N MET A 70 -16.17 -4.84 8.85
CA MET A 70 -17.51 -4.27 9.05
C MET A 70 -18.60 -5.14 8.39
N HIS A 71 -18.37 -5.59 7.16
CA HIS A 71 -19.26 -6.47 6.41
C HIS A 71 -18.41 -7.48 5.61
N VAL A 72 -19.02 -8.59 5.18
CA VAL A 72 -18.41 -9.56 4.26
C VAL A 72 -19.26 -9.64 3.01
N LEU A 73 -18.67 -9.43 1.84
CA LEU A 73 -19.42 -9.21 0.61
C LEU A 73 -19.15 -10.34 -0.41
N ASN A 74 -20.21 -10.85 -1.01
CA ASN A 74 -20.09 -11.65 -2.22
C ASN A 74 -19.74 -10.71 -3.39
N HIS A 75 -18.54 -10.83 -3.92
CA HIS A 75 -18.05 -9.94 -4.98
C HIS A 75 -18.70 -10.18 -6.34
N THR A 76 -19.35 -11.32 -6.56
CA THR A 76 -20.10 -11.61 -7.79
C THR A 76 -21.50 -10.98 -7.76
N THR A 77 -22.15 -10.96 -6.59
CA THR A 77 -23.53 -10.46 -6.46
C THR A 77 -23.63 -9.07 -5.84
N GLY A 78 -22.57 -8.58 -5.20
CA GLY A 78 -22.56 -7.35 -4.40
C GLY A 78 -23.34 -7.44 -3.09
N GLN A 79 -23.89 -8.61 -2.75
CA GLN A 79 -24.71 -8.81 -1.56
C GLN A 79 -23.85 -9.14 -0.34
N GLU A 80 -24.30 -8.68 0.82
CA GLU A 80 -23.69 -9.04 2.09
C GLU A 80 -23.95 -10.51 2.44
N LEU A 81 -22.92 -11.16 2.99
CA LEU A 81 -22.96 -12.51 3.52
C LEU A 81 -23.01 -12.44 5.04
N LYS A 82 -23.87 -13.24 5.66
CA LYS A 82 -23.96 -13.38 7.12
C LYS A 82 -22.82 -14.23 7.67
N GLN A 83 -21.61 -13.69 7.59
CA GLN A 83 -20.35 -14.33 7.99
C GLN A 83 -19.43 -13.28 8.60
N GLU A 84 -18.55 -13.70 9.49
CA GLU A 84 -17.49 -12.85 10.02
C GLU A 84 -16.15 -13.22 9.39
N ARG A 85 -15.33 -12.20 9.14
CA ARG A 85 -13.94 -12.34 8.71
C ARG A 85 -13.10 -11.28 9.43
N ASN A 86 -11.84 -11.60 9.65
CA ASN A 86 -10.88 -10.69 10.28
C ASN A 86 -10.05 -9.96 9.20
N VAL A 87 -9.91 -8.65 9.37
CA VAL A 87 -9.23 -7.73 8.45
C VAL A 87 -7.77 -8.15 8.21
N MET A 88 -7.01 -8.45 9.27
CA MET A 88 -5.61 -8.87 9.15
C MET A 88 -5.48 -10.26 8.53
N VAL A 89 -6.31 -11.21 8.96
CA VAL A 89 -6.33 -12.59 8.44
C VAL A 89 -6.63 -12.60 6.94
N GLU A 90 -7.61 -11.82 6.48
CA GLU A 90 -7.92 -11.74 5.07
C GLU A 90 -6.84 -10.98 4.29
N SER A 91 -6.28 -9.90 4.85
CA SER A 91 -5.16 -9.15 4.23
C SER A 91 -3.91 -10.03 4.02
N ALA A 92 -3.68 -11.02 4.90
CA ALA A 92 -2.59 -11.98 4.76
C ALA A 92 -2.62 -12.77 3.43
N ARG A 93 -3.79 -12.87 2.78
CA ARG A 93 -3.92 -13.50 1.45
C ARG A 93 -3.14 -12.73 0.38
N ILE A 94 -3.18 -11.40 0.42
CA ILE A 94 -2.47 -10.51 -0.51
C ILE A 94 -0.96 -10.64 -0.30
N THR A 95 -0.53 -10.68 0.96
CA THR A 95 0.89 -10.63 1.35
C THR A 95 1.53 -12.01 1.51
N ARG A 96 0.79 -13.07 1.18
CA ARG A 96 1.24 -14.47 1.28
C ARG A 96 1.68 -14.84 2.71
N GLY A 97 0.96 -14.34 3.70
CA GLY A 97 1.21 -14.58 5.13
C GLY A 97 2.20 -13.62 5.79
N ASN A 98 2.93 -12.80 5.02
CA ASN A 98 3.86 -11.81 5.58
C ASN A 98 3.10 -10.53 5.97
N ILE A 99 2.49 -10.51 7.15
CA ILE A 99 1.75 -9.35 7.66
C ILE A 99 1.82 -9.29 9.19
N GLN A 100 1.76 -8.09 9.74
CA GLN A 100 1.75 -7.83 11.18
C GLN A 100 0.49 -7.04 11.57
N PRO A 101 0.05 -7.10 12.84
CA PRO A 101 -1.03 -6.23 13.31
C PRO A 101 -0.59 -4.76 13.24
N LEU A 102 -1.52 -3.87 12.86
CA LEU A 102 -1.26 -2.44 12.70
C LEU A 102 -0.77 -1.79 14.01
N SER A 103 -1.19 -2.31 15.16
CA SER A 103 -0.67 -1.91 16.48
C SER A 103 0.84 -2.01 16.65
N LYS A 104 1.55 -2.81 15.82
CA LYS A 104 3.01 -2.92 15.83
C LYS A 104 3.71 -1.93 14.90
N LEU A 105 2.97 -1.19 14.07
CA LEU A 105 3.57 -0.22 13.17
C LEU A 105 4.11 0.98 13.97
N ASN A 106 5.41 1.21 13.87
CA ASN A 106 6.05 2.43 14.32
C ASN A 106 6.41 3.30 13.10
N ALA A 107 5.66 4.39 12.87
CA ALA A 107 5.80 5.22 11.68
C ALA A 107 7.21 5.82 11.53
N LYS A 108 7.95 6.00 12.63
CA LYS A 108 9.32 6.53 12.63
C LYS A 108 10.36 5.57 12.04
N GLU A 109 10.02 4.31 11.85
CA GLU A 109 10.93 3.28 11.28
C GLU A 109 10.83 3.18 9.76
N PHE A 110 9.89 3.92 9.14
CA PHE A 110 9.61 3.86 7.71
C PHE A 110 9.79 5.24 7.06
N ASP A 111 10.27 5.23 5.81
CA ASP A 111 10.42 6.41 4.97
C ASP A 111 9.09 6.81 4.30
N ALA A 112 8.20 5.84 4.09
CA ALA A 112 6.87 6.07 3.51
C ALA A 112 5.86 5.02 3.98
N ILE A 113 4.58 5.42 3.98
CA ILE A 113 3.44 4.55 4.29
C ILE A 113 2.42 4.64 3.16
N PHE A 114 1.99 3.49 2.65
CA PHE A 114 1.02 3.38 1.57
C PHE A 114 -0.29 2.81 2.11
N PHE A 115 -1.40 3.41 1.69
CA PHE A 115 -2.76 2.94 1.97
C PHE A 115 -3.45 2.67 0.62
N PRO A 116 -3.38 1.44 0.09
CA PRO A 116 -4.18 1.07 -1.07
C PRO A 116 -5.67 1.26 -0.78
N GLY A 117 -6.45 1.56 -1.82
CA GLY A 117 -7.88 1.84 -1.72
C GLY A 117 -8.74 0.60 -1.52
N GLY A 118 -9.95 0.66 -2.09
CA GLY A 118 -11.04 -0.27 -1.80
C GLY A 118 -11.93 0.22 -0.67
N PHE A 119 -13.15 -0.33 -0.59
CA PHE A 119 -14.14 0.08 0.40
C PHE A 119 -13.74 -0.29 1.83
N GLY A 120 -12.80 -1.23 2.02
CA GLY A 120 -12.19 -1.48 3.32
C GLY A 120 -11.49 -0.26 3.92
N ALA A 121 -10.95 0.65 3.11
CA ALA A 121 -10.41 1.91 3.63
C ALA A 121 -11.53 2.78 4.25
N ALA A 122 -12.70 2.80 3.62
CA ALA A 122 -13.88 3.53 4.08
C ALA A 122 -14.69 2.83 5.19
N LYS A 123 -14.47 1.52 5.39
CA LYS A 123 -15.25 0.68 6.33
C LYS A 123 -14.44 0.18 7.53
N ASN A 124 -13.17 -0.17 7.30
CA ASN A 124 -12.31 -0.84 8.28
C ASN A 124 -11.19 0.08 8.76
N LEU A 125 -10.69 1.01 7.93
CA LEU A 125 -9.69 2.03 8.35
C LEU A 125 -10.34 3.36 8.77
N SER A 126 -11.63 3.50 8.52
CA SER A 126 -12.46 4.65 8.90
C SER A 126 -13.93 4.24 8.94
N THR A 127 -14.80 5.17 9.30
CA THR A 127 -16.27 5.00 9.23
C THR A 127 -16.89 5.78 8.07
N PHE A 128 -16.12 6.18 7.07
CA PHE A 128 -16.58 6.99 5.95
C PHE A 128 -17.74 6.37 5.18
N ALA A 129 -17.74 5.05 4.98
CA ALA A 129 -18.78 4.35 4.24
C ALA A 129 -20.17 4.46 4.89
N THR A 130 -20.25 4.69 6.20
CA THR A 130 -21.52 4.80 6.94
C THR A 130 -21.81 6.21 7.43
N LYS A 131 -20.78 7.02 7.68
CA LYS A 131 -20.91 8.38 8.26
C LYS A 131 -20.57 9.53 7.31
N GLY A 132 -20.02 9.26 6.12
CA GLY A 132 -19.69 10.30 5.14
C GLY A 132 -18.77 11.37 5.71
N ALA A 133 -19.19 12.64 5.69
CA ALA A 133 -18.39 13.76 6.19
C ALA A 133 -18.11 13.69 7.70
N ASP A 134 -18.99 13.05 8.48
CA ASP A 134 -18.86 12.91 9.95
C ASP A 134 -18.05 11.65 10.35
N MET A 135 -17.23 11.15 9.43
CA MET A 135 -16.42 9.97 9.66
C MET A 135 -15.37 10.20 10.74
N THR A 136 -15.02 9.09 11.38
CA THR A 136 -13.83 8.97 12.21
C THR A 136 -12.85 8.01 11.54
N VAL A 137 -11.56 8.28 11.68
CA VAL A 137 -10.49 7.36 11.29
C VAL A 137 -10.31 6.32 12.40
N ASP A 138 -9.89 5.11 12.04
CA ASP A 138 -9.53 4.09 13.03
C ASP A 138 -8.42 4.60 13.96
N ALA A 139 -8.52 4.31 15.27
CA ALA A 139 -7.59 4.85 16.26
C ALA A 139 -6.14 4.38 16.06
N GLU A 140 -5.91 3.18 15.52
CA GLU A 140 -4.55 2.73 15.19
C GLU A 140 -4.03 3.48 13.96
N VAL A 141 -4.87 3.69 12.96
CA VAL A 141 -4.51 4.48 11.77
C VAL A 141 -4.20 5.94 12.14
N GLU A 142 -5.00 6.56 13.01
CA GLU A 142 -4.73 7.92 13.48
C GLU A 142 -3.37 8.06 14.18
N LYS A 143 -2.96 7.06 14.97
CA LYS A 143 -1.65 7.05 15.63
C LYS A 143 -0.49 6.96 14.66
N VAL A 144 -0.70 6.31 13.51
CA VAL A 144 0.30 6.17 12.46
C VAL A 144 0.50 7.47 11.68
N LEU A 145 -0.56 8.27 11.53
CA LEU A 145 -0.55 9.50 10.72
C LEU A 145 -0.11 10.77 11.48
N LYS A 146 -0.02 10.72 12.81
CA LYS A 146 0.37 11.84 13.69
C LYS A 146 1.85 11.78 14.06
#